data_AF-A0A524KN08-F1
#
_entry.id   AF-A0A524KN08-F1
#
_cell.length_a   1.000
_cell.length_b   1.000
_cell.length_c   1.000
_cell.angle_alpha   90.00
_cell.angle_beta   90.00
_cell.angle_gamma   90.00
#
_symmetry.space_group_name_H-M   'P 1'
#
loop_
_entity.id
_entity.type
_entity.pdbx_description
1 polymer ?
#
loop_
_entity_poly.entity_id
_entity_poly.type
_entity_poly.pdbx_seq_one_letter_code
_entity_poly.pdbx_strand_id
1 'polypeptide(L)'
;TRNTLDIAAVPAIKRLSHLPILVDPSHAMGDWHYVASASLAALAAGADGLLVEIHPEPALAKSDGKQTLNFPHFEALLGRLRVIAPHLGVEVV
;
A
#
# COMPACT_ATOMS: atom_id res chain seq x y z
N THR A 1 0.25 9.36 -11.70
CA THR A 1 -0.69 8.71 -10.77
C THR A 1 -2.07 8.69 -11.38
N ARG A 2 -2.99 7.82 -10.93
CA ARG A 2 -4.40 7.81 -11.38
C ARG A 2 -5.29 8.68 -10.49
N ASN A 3 -5.05 8.65 -9.18
CA ASN A 3 -5.69 9.48 -8.18
C ASN A 3 -4.61 10.15 -7.31
N THR A 4 -4.99 11.22 -6.62
CA THR A 4 -4.16 11.76 -5.54
C THR A 4 -4.45 10.95 -4.28
N LEU A 5 -3.45 10.22 -3.78
CA LEU A 5 -3.58 9.54 -2.49
C LEU A 5 -3.63 10.59 -1.38
N ASP A 6 -4.81 10.76 -0.76
CA ASP A 6 -4.97 11.65 0.39
C ASP A 6 -4.46 10.96 1.66
N ILE A 7 -3.16 11.06 1.90
CA ILE A 7 -2.51 10.45 3.06
C ILE A 7 -2.96 11.08 4.39
N ALA A 8 -3.44 12.33 4.36
CA ALA A 8 -3.92 13.03 5.55
C ALA A 8 -5.28 12.49 6.02
N ALA A 9 -6.03 11.81 5.15
CA ALA A 9 -7.27 11.14 5.53
C ALA A 9 -7.05 10.04 6.58
N VAL A 10 -5.88 9.37 6.57
CA VAL A 10 -5.56 8.29 7.52
C VAL A 10 -5.64 8.78 8.98
N PRO A 11 -4.83 9.75 9.43
CA PRO A 11 -4.93 10.25 10.81
C PRO A 11 -6.24 11.00 11.08
N ALA A 12 -6.82 11.67 10.08
CA ALA A 12 -8.10 12.36 10.25
C ALA A 12 -9.22 11.36 10.58
N ILE A 13 -9.32 10.26 9.86
CA ILE A 13 -10.34 9.22 10.08
C ILE A 13 -10.09 8.51 11.41
N LYS A 14 -8.84 8.20 11.78
CA LYS A 14 -8.53 7.62 13.11
C LYS A 14 -8.94 8.52 14.27
N ARG A 15 -9.01 9.85 14.07
CA ARG A 15 -9.56 10.78 15.06
C ARG A 15 -11.08 10.78 15.12
N LEU A 16 -11.74 10.52 13.99
CA LEU A 16 -13.19 10.66 13.82
C LEU A 16 -13.94 9.34 13.98
N SER A 17 -13.27 8.21 13.85
CA SER A 17 -13.84 6.87 13.81
C SER A 17 -12.97 5.90 14.61
N HIS A 18 -13.61 4.90 15.20
CA HIS A 18 -12.94 3.77 15.86
C HIS A 18 -12.68 2.59 14.90
N LEU A 19 -13.18 2.66 13.66
CA LEU A 19 -13.04 1.58 12.68
C LEU A 19 -11.62 1.58 12.08
N PRO A 20 -11.09 0.40 11.70
CA PRO A 20 -9.83 0.32 10.98
C PRO A 20 -9.89 1.06 9.64
N ILE A 21 -8.78 1.68 9.27
CA ILE A 21 -8.60 2.33 7.96
C ILE A 21 -7.45 1.68 7.19
N LEU A 22 -7.74 1.27 5.96
CA LEU A 22 -6.78 0.70 5.04
C LEU A 22 -6.50 1.67 3.90
N VAL A 23 -5.32 1.54 3.30
CA VAL A 23 -4.94 2.28 2.09
C VAL A 23 -4.78 1.33 0.92
N ASP A 24 -5.34 1.70 -0.23
CA ASP A 24 -5.10 1.04 -1.52
C ASP A 24 -4.07 1.83 -2.35
N PRO A 25 -2.77 1.50 -2.23
CA PRO A 25 -1.72 2.11 -3.04
C PRO A 25 -1.81 1.73 -4.52
N SER A 26 -2.38 0.58 -4.87
CA SER A 26 -2.44 0.09 -6.24
C SER A 26 -3.36 0.97 -7.07
N HIS A 27 -4.62 1.09 -6.65
CA HIS A 27 -5.63 1.86 -7.36
C HIS A 27 -5.37 3.36 -7.29
N ALA A 28 -4.83 3.87 -6.19
CA ALA A 28 -4.50 5.29 -6.08
C ALA A 28 -3.38 5.67 -7.05
N MET A 29 -2.32 4.87 -7.11
CA MET A 29 -1.17 5.18 -7.96
C MET A 29 -1.44 4.87 -9.44
N GLY A 30 -2.13 3.78 -9.74
CA GLY A 30 -2.40 3.32 -11.10
C GLY A 30 -1.15 2.85 -11.87
N ASP A 31 -0.02 2.70 -11.17
CA ASP A 31 1.26 2.27 -11.73
C ASP A 31 2.10 1.61 -10.63
N TRP A 32 2.54 0.38 -10.89
CA TRP A 32 3.22 -0.46 -9.92
C TRP A 32 4.52 0.18 -9.37
N HIS A 33 5.18 1.04 -10.15
CA HIS A 33 6.42 1.72 -9.74
C HIS A 33 6.26 2.56 -8.48
N TYR A 34 5.05 3.11 -8.24
CA TYR A 34 4.78 3.98 -7.09
C TYR A 34 4.13 3.25 -5.91
N VAL A 35 3.68 2.00 -6.10
CA VAL A 35 2.97 1.23 -5.07
C VAL A 35 3.81 1.10 -3.81
N ALA A 36 5.10 0.77 -3.96
CA ALA A 36 5.96 0.58 -2.80
C ALA A 36 6.14 1.88 -1.97
N SER A 37 6.34 3.03 -2.62
CA SER A 37 6.44 4.32 -1.92
C SER A 37 5.13 4.70 -1.23
N ALA A 38 3.99 4.47 -1.89
CA ALA A 38 2.68 4.77 -1.33
C ALA A 38 2.36 3.88 -0.12
N SER A 39 2.69 2.59 -0.19
CA SER A 39 2.56 1.64 0.92
C SER A 39 3.36 2.05 2.15
N LEU A 40 4.61 2.49 1.96
CA LEU A 40 5.45 2.96 3.06
C LEU A 40 4.90 4.25 3.68
N ALA A 41 4.40 5.17 2.85
CA ALA A 41 3.75 6.38 3.34
C ALA A 41 2.48 6.05 4.15
N ALA A 42 1.67 5.10 3.69
CA ALA A 42 0.48 4.63 4.40
C ALA A 42 0.81 4.01 5.76
N LEU A 43 1.83 3.14 5.83
CA LEU A 43 2.32 2.60 7.09
C LEU A 43 2.76 3.72 8.05
N ALA A 44 3.58 4.67 7.56
CA ALA A 44 4.08 5.79 8.35
C ALA A 44 2.97 6.75 8.80
N ALA A 45 1.90 6.90 8.02
CA ALA A 45 0.72 7.69 8.37
C ALA A 45 -0.17 7.00 9.42
N GLY A 46 0.10 5.73 9.75
CA GLY A 46 -0.62 4.97 10.76
C GLY A 46 -1.83 4.21 10.21
N ALA A 47 -1.84 3.85 8.92
CA ALA A 47 -2.88 2.99 8.35
C ALA A 47 -2.85 1.61 9.02
N ASP A 48 -4.02 1.01 9.22
CA ASP A 48 -4.16 -0.29 9.88
C ASP A 48 -3.93 -1.47 8.93
N GLY A 49 -3.87 -1.20 7.62
CA GLY A 49 -3.55 -2.20 6.62
C GLY A 49 -3.40 -1.63 5.21
N LEU A 50 -2.99 -2.49 4.28
CA LEU A 50 -2.81 -2.17 2.88
C LEU A 50 -3.64 -3.12 2.01
N LEU A 51 -4.20 -2.61 0.91
CA LEU A 51 -4.81 -3.41 -0.15
C LEU A 51 -3.93 -3.34 -1.40
N VAL A 52 -3.25 -4.44 -1.72
CA VAL A 52 -2.24 -4.50 -2.79
C VAL A 52 -2.64 -5.52 -3.84
N GLU A 53 -2.60 -5.14 -5.12
CA GLU A 53 -2.85 -6.06 -6.24
C GLU A 53 -1.59 -6.81 -6.64
N ILE A 54 -1.72 -8.11 -6.82
CA ILE A 54 -0.61 -9.02 -7.12
C ILE A 54 -1.04 -10.00 -8.22
N HIS A 55 -0.19 -10.21 -9.21
CA HIS A 55 -0.36 -11.21 -10.26
C HIS A 55 1.02 -11.77 -10.66
N PRO A 56 1.18 -13.08 -10.88
CA PRO A 56 2.48 -13.66 -11.25
C PRO A 56 3.07 -13.03 -12.52
N GLU A 57 2.21 -12.71 -13.49
CA GLU A 57 2.58 -12.10 -14.77
C GLU A 57 1.68 -10.89 -15.07
N PRO A 58 1.94 -9.70 -14.51
CA PRO A 58 1.03 -8.55 -14.62
C PRO A 58 0.70 -8.14 -16.07
N ALA A 59 1.60 -8.40 -17.02
CA ALA A 59 1.38 -8.15 -18.44
C ALA A 59 0.26 -9.02 -19.06
N LEU A 60 -0.07 -10.16 -18.45
CA LEU A 60 -1.15 -11.06 -18.87
C LEU A 60 -2.43 -10.90 -18.04
N ALA A 61 -2.43 -9.99 -17.07
CA ALA A 61 -3.60 -9.74 -16.24
C ALA A 61 -4.75 -9.19 -17.09
N LYS A 62 -5.96 -9.74 -16.91
CA LYS A 62 -7.17 -9.34 -17.65
C LYS A 62 -7.73 -7.99 -17.19
N SER A 63 -7.31 -7.53 -16.02
CA SER A 63 -7.64 -6.22 -15.45
C SER A 63 -6.41 -5.69 -14.73
N ASP A 64 -6.25 -4.37 -14.75
CA ASP A 64 -5.33 -3.62 -13.87
C ASP A 64 -3.86 -4.07 -13.84
N GLY A 65 -3.37 -4.68 -14.92
CA GLY A 65 -1.98 -5.17 -15.00
C GLY A 65 -0.92 -4.09 -14.77
N LYS A 66 -1.20 -2.82 -15.09
CA LYS A 66 -0.26 -1.70 -14.92
C LYS A 66 0.04 -1.37 -13.44
N GLN A 67 -0.95 -1.50 -12.57
CA GLN A 67 -0.83 -1.14 -11.14
C GLN A 67 -0.50 -2.36 -10.25
N THR A 68 -0.56 -3.55 -10.83
CA THR A 68 -0.37 -4.84 -10.17
C THR A 68 1.11 -5.18 -9.99
N LEU A 69 1.52 -5.60 -8.80
CA LEU A 69 2.87 -6.12 -8.54
C LEU A 69 3.01 -7.58 -9.01
N ASN A 70 4.23 -7.97 -9.38
CA ASN A 70 4.61 -9.37 -9.47
C ASN A 70 5.14 -9.88 -8.12
N PHE A 71 5.39 -11.19 -8.00
CA PHE A 71 5.87 -11.78 -6.74
C PHE A 71 7.20 -11.18 -6.27
N PRO A 72 8.26 -11.02 -7.11
CA PRO A 72 9.50 -10.39 -6.66
C PRO A 72 9.31 -8.96 -6.11
N HIS A 73 8.47 -8.14 -6.75
CA HIS A 73 8.20 -6.78 -6.27
C HIS A 73 7.38 -6.78 -4.98
N PHE A 74 6.45 -7.72 -4.82
CA PHE A 74 5.69 -7.88 -3.59
C PHE A 74 6.57 -8.33 -2.42
N GLU A 75 7.46 -9.30 -2.63
CA GLU A 75 8.46 -9.72 -1.63
C GLU A 75 9.38 -8.55 -1.22
N ALA A 76 9.85 -7.77 -2.20
CA ALA A 76 10.65 -6.58 -1.93
C ALA A 76 9.87 -5.52 -1.10
N LEU A 77 8.58 -5.34 -1.39
CA LEU A 77 7.71 -4.47 -0.60
C LEU A 77 7.55 -4.98 0.84
N LEU A 78 7.20 -6.26 1.02
CA LEU A 78 7.07 -6.88 2.34
C LEU A 78 8.35 -6.76 3.16
N GLY A 79 9.51 -7.01 2.56
CA GLY A 79 10.80 -6.85 3.21
C GLY A 79 11.01 -5.43 3.75
N ARG A 80 10.68 -4.40 2.96
CA ARG A 80 10.79 -3.00 3.40
C ARG A 80 9.80 -2.65 4.51
N LEU A 81 8.55 -3.12 4.40
CA LEU A 81 7.53 -2.91 5.42
C LEU A 81 7.94 -3.53 6.76
N ARG A 82 8.43 -4.77 6.74
CA ARG A 82 8.89 -5.49 7.96
C ARG A 82 10.10 -4.84 8.62
N VAL A 83 10.97 -4.20 7.85
CA VAL A 83 12.10 -3.43 8.41
C VAL A 83 11.62 -2.14 9.10
N ILE A 84 10.65 -1.44 8.52
CA ILE A 84 10.22 -0.12 9.01
C ILE A 84 9.19 -0.23 10.15
N ALA A 85 8.28 -1.19 10.09
CA ALA A 85 7.16 -1.32 11.03
C ALA A 85 7.57 -1.32 12.52
N PRO A 86 8.62 -2.05 12.96
CA PRO A 86 9.04 -2.02 14.36
C PRO A 86 9.47 -0.63 14.84
N HIS A 87 10.05 0.19 13.96
CA HIS A 87 10.45 1.56 14.27
C HIS A 87 9.26 2.52 14.39
N LEU A 88 8.09 2.10 13.93
CA LEU A 88 6.82 2.83 14.06
C LEU A 88 5.93 2.25 15.18
N GLY A 89 6.41 1.24 15.92
CA GLY A 89 5.66 0.60 17.00
C GLY A 89 4.52 -0.30 16.53
N VAL A 90 4.58 -0.78 15.28
CA VAL A 90 3.57 -1.68 14.69
C VAL A 90 4.23 -2.95 14.14
N GLU A 91 3.42 -3.98 13.93
CA GLU A 91 3.87 -5.26 13.34
C GLU A 91 3.24 -5.45 11.96
N VAL A 92 4.02 -5.99 11.02
CA VAL A 92 3.54 -6.41 9.70
C VAL A 92 3.47 -7.93 9.70
N VAL A 93 2.24 -8.45 9.72
CA VAL A 93 1.92 -9.88 9.77
C VAL A 93 1.99 -10.48 8.37
#